data_AF-A0A7V9GQR9-F1
#
_entry.id   AF-A0A7V9GQR9-F1
#
_cell.length_a   1.000
_cell.length_b   1.000
_cell.length_c   1.000
_cell.angle_alpha   90.00
_cell.angle_beta   90.00
_cell.angle_gamma   90.00
#
_symmetry.space_group_name_H-M   'P 1'
#
loop_
_entity.id
_entity.type
_entity.pdbx_description
1 polymer ?
#
loop_
_entity_poly.entity_id
_entity_poly.type
_entity_poly.pdbx_seq_one_letter_code
_entity_poly.pdbx_strand_id
1 'polypeptide(L)'
;MSAALKLWVAAMGAFMLVRALGLGLWPGLVAGFAYGFLPFGILWLQYPHSSVWTFLPWMLWAGERIAREGRLRDAGWLALASAGAFLGGHPESAAHVATVLAIYGAIRLLRLGEAGRRERLRRYGLMALGGVAGGMLAAAALLPVALNLRDAAWVEGRATQGGFHLPLESWRTFFFPDWWGRPTGGQLPGAPVNYNDRAGSASLALRRVWPAGTSLLAVARRAG
;
A
#
# COMPACT_ATOMS: atom_id res chain seq x y z
N MET A 1 8.75 12.16 8.93
CA MET A 1 9.71 11.57 7.97
C MET A 1 9.76 12.45 6.73
N SER A 2 10.95 12.89 6.28
CA SER A 2 11.05 13.73 5.08
C SER A 2 10.63 12.97 3.81
N ALA A 3 10.17 13.69 2.79
CA ALA A 3 9.71 13.11 1.53
C ALA A 3 10.78 12.25 0.85
N ALA A 4 12.02 12.75 0.77
CA ALA A 4 13.15 12.00 0.20
C ALA A 4 13.44 10.71 0.96
N LEU A 5 13.35 10.73 2.29
CA LEU A 5 13.57 9.54 3.12
C LEU A 5 12.50 8.48 2.87
N LYS A 6 11.22 8.88 2.70
CA LYS A 6 10.15 7.94 2.33
C LYS A 6 10.46 7.21 1.03
N LEU A 7 10.82 7.95 -0.03
CA LEU A 7 11.13 7.38 -1.33
C LEU A 7 12.33 6.41 -1.26
N TRP A 8 13.39 6.82 -0.55
CA TRP A 8 14.60 6.01 -0.41
C TRP A 8 14.33 4.72 0.37
N VAL A 9 13.65 4.80 1.52
CA VAL A 9 13.30 3.61 2.32
C VAL A 9 12.40 2.68 1.51
N ALA A 10 11.40 3.21 0.80
CA ALA A 10 10.48 2.42 -0.02
C ALA A 10 11.23 1.68 -1.14
N ALA A 11 12.08 2.41 -1.88
CA ALA A 11 12.88 1.84 -2.96
C ALA A 11 13.85 0.76 -2.48
N MET A 12 14.55 1.02 -1.38
CA MET A 12 15.51 0.08 -0.81
C MET A 12 14.82 -1.19 -0.31
N GLY A 13 13.67 -1.06 0.35
CA GLY A 13 12.91 -2.22 0.81
C GLY A 13 12.47 -3.12 -0.35
N ALA A 14 11.99 -2.52 -1.44
CA ALA A 14 11.57 -3.26 -2.63
C ALA A 14 12.76 -3.94 -3.33
N PHE A 15 13.90 -3.25 -3.42
CA PHE A 15 15.16 -3.84 -3.88
C PHE A 15 15.53 -5.06 -3.04
N MET A 16 15.56 -4.92 -1.71
CA MET A 16 15.93 -6.00 -0.80
C MET A 16 14.96 -7.18 -0.87
N LEU A 17 13.65 -6.95 -0.96
CA LEU A 17 12.64 -7.99 -1.14
C LEU A 17 12.93 -8.82 -2.39
N VAL A 18 13.16 -8.18 -3.53
CA VAL A 18 13.44 -8.87 -4.79
C VAL A 18 14.75 -9.67 -4.73
N ARG A 19 15.77 -9.13 -4.05
CA ARG A 19 17.01 -9.86 -3.79
C ARG A 19 16.78 -11.07 -2.89
N ALA A 20 15.95 -10.93 -1.85
CA ALA A 20 15.57 -12.04 -0.97
C ALA A 20 14.75 -13.12 -1.69
N LEU A 21 14.01 -12.76 -2.74
CA LEU A 21 13.33 -13.72 -3.61
C LEU A 21 14.29 -14.53 -4.49
N GLY A 22 15.56 -14.13 -4.60
CA GLY A 22 16.59 -14.83 -5.38
C GLY A 22 16.82 -14.25 -6.78
N LEU A 23 16.16 -13.14 -7.13
CA LEU A 23 16.35 -12.45 -8.41
C LEU A 23 17.58 -11.55 -8.37
N GLY A 24 18.27 -11.35 -9.51
CA GLY A 24 19.53 -10.62 -9.63
C GLY A 24 19.48 -9.11 -9.32
N LEU A 25 20.60 -8.41 -9.56
CA LEU A 25 20.75 -6.97 -9.33
C LEU A 25 19.74 -6.15 -10.14
N TRP A 26 19.66 -6.38 -11.45
CA TRP A 26 18.83 -5.60 -12.37
C TRP A 26 17.33 -5.66 -12.04
N PRO A 27 16.70 -6.85 -11.83
CA PRO A 27 15.33 -6.91 -11.33
C PRO A 27 15.14 -6.17 -10.01
N GLY A 28 16.13 -6.23 -9.10
CA GLY A 28 16.10 -5.51 -7.85
C GLY A 28 16.06 -4.00 -8.05
N LEU A 29 16.93 -3.45 -8.90
CA LEU A 29 16.96 -2.01 -9.20
C LEU A 29 15.65 -1.54 -9.84
N VAL A 30 15.12 -2.32 -10.79
CA VAL A 30 13.83 -2.04 -11.44
C VAL A 30 12.69 -2.03 -10.41
N ALA A 31 12.64 -3.01 -9.51
CA ALA A 31 11.62 -3.06 -8.47
C ALA A 31 11.75 -1.91 -7.46
N GLY A 32 12.98 -1.59 -7.05
CA GLY A 32 13.25 -0.44 -6.18
C GLY A 32 12.79 0.87 -6.80
N PHE A 33 13.11 1.10 -8.07
CA PHE A 33 12.65 2.28 -8.80
C PHE A 33 11.13 2.30 -8.98
N ALA A 34 10.54 1.18 -9.41
CA ALA A 34 9.10 1.07 -9.65
C ALA A 34 8.28 1.30 -8.37
N TYR A 35 8.72 0.77 -7.23
CA TYR A 35 8.04 0.97 -5.95
C TYR A 35 8.34 2.36 -5.36
N GLY A 36 9.61 2.77 -5.35
CA GLY A 36 10.01 4.08 -4.83
C GLY A 36 9.26 5.23 -5.50
N PHE A 37 9.03 5.14 -6.82
CA PHE A 37 8.36 6.16 -7.62
C PHE A 37 6.95 5.76 -8.06
N LEU A 38 6.29 4.88 -7.31
CA LEU A 38 4.92 4.48 -7.64
C LEU A 38 3.98 5.70 -7.53
N PRO A 39 3.05 5.93 -8.49
CA PRO A 39 2.25 7.16 -8.56
C PRO A 39 1.49 7.49 -7.26
N PHE A 40 0.89 6.48 -6.63
CA PHE A 40 0.20 6.64 -5.34
C PHE A 40 1.14 7.18 -4.24
N GLY A 41 2.37 6.67 -4.13
CA GLY A 41 3.34 7.13 -3.13
C GLY A 41 3.78 8.57 -3.35
N ILE A 42 3.91 8.98 -4.62
CA ILE A 42 4.26 10.36 -5.00
C ILE A 42 3.09 11.31 -4.72
N LEU A 43 1.88 10.96 -5.16
CA LEU A 43 0.67 11.79 -4.98
C LEU A 43 0.39 12.06 -3.50
N TRP A 44 0.63 11.07 -2.66
CA TRP A 44 0.32 11.13 -1.23
C TRP A 44 1.56 11.33 -0.35
N LEU A 45 2.68 11.80 -0.92
CA LEU A 45 3.97 11.85 -0.24
C LEU A 45 3.98 12.70 1.03
N GLN A 46 3.13 13.73 1.08
CA GLN A 46 2.99 14.62 2.25
C GLN A 46 2.09 14.05 3.35
N TYR A 47 1.31 13.00 3.07
CA TYR A 47 0.33 12.47 4.00
C TYR A 47 0.89 11.35 4.89
N PRO A 48 0.29 11.09 6.07
CA PRO A 48 0.77 10.07 7.00
C PRO A 48 0.76 8.65 6.41
N HIS A 49 -0.29 8.27 5.67
CA HIS A 49 -0.45 6.93 5.13
C HIS A 49 0.71 6.52 4.21
N SER A 50 1.27 7.41 3.39
CA SER A 50 2.45 7.09 2.55
C SER A 50 3.68 6.70 3.39
N SER A 51 3.79 7.22 4.62
CA SER A 51 4.84 6.80 5.57
C SER A 51 4.68 5.33 5.97
N VAL A 52 3.44 4.84 6.08
CA VAL A 52 3.14 3.44 6.42
C VAL A 52 3.50 2.53 5.24
N TRP A 53 3.02 2.85 4.04
CA TRP A 53 3.27 2.07 2.82
C TRP A 53 4.76 1.98 2.47
N THR A 54 5.57 2.96 2.89
CA THR A 54 7.03 2.93 2.75
C THR A 54 7.66 1.68 3.37
N PHE A 55 7.09 1.16 4.47
CA PHE A 55 7.63 -0.01 5.18
C PHE A 55 7.09 -1.35 4.68
N LEU A 56 6.06 -1.37 3.82
CA LEU A 56 5.49 -2.61 3.30
C LEU A 56 6.55 -3.53 2.65
N PRO A 57 7.45 -3.07 1.78
CA PRO A 57 8.46 -3.95 1.19
C PRO A 57 9.45 -4.51 2.22
N TRP A 58 9.77 -3.75 3.27
CA TRP A 58 10.62 -4.21 4.38
C TRP A 58 9.94 -5.29 5.21
N MET A 59 8.64 -5.13 5.48
CA MET A 59 7.84 -6.14 6.16
C MET A 59 7.82 -7.45 5.35
N LEU A 60 7.57 -7.35 4.03
CA LEU A 60 7.60 -8.50 3.14
C LEU A 60 8.99 -9.12 3.01
N TRP A 61 10.05 -8.32 2.98
CA TRP A 61 11.44 -8.79 2.95
C TRP A 61 11.77 -9.58 4.22
N ALA A 62 11.46 -9.05 5.40
CA ALA A 62 11.68 -9.75 6.66
C ALA A 62 10.81 -11.01 6.75
N GLY A 63 9.55 -10.95 6.30
CA GLY A 63 8.66 -12.10 6.17
C GLY A 63 9.23 -13.18 5.25
N GLU A 64 9.80 -12.81 4.10
CA GLU A 64 10.46 -13.75 3.19
C GLU A 64 11.67 -14.43 3.86
N ARG A 65 12.46 -13.67 4.62
CA ARG A 65 13.59 -14.23 5.38
C ARG A 65 13.14 -15.18 6.48
N ILE A 66 12.09 -14.85 7.24
CA ILE A 66 11.48 -15.75 8.23
C ILE A 66 10.94 -17.01 7.54
N ALA A 67 10.29 -16.86 6.38
CA ALA A 67 9.77 -18.00 5.63
C ALA A 67 10.89 -18.94 5.18
N ARG A 68 12.04 -18.42 4.74
CA ARG A 68 13.19 -19.23 4.28
C ARG A 68 14.02 -19.81 5.42
N GLU A 69 14.49 -18.94 6.31
CA GLU A 69 15.51 -19.25 7.32
C GLU A 69 14.91 -19.57 8.70
N GLY A 70 13.71 -19.05 9.00
CA GLY A 70 13.01 -19.32 10.27
C GLY A 70 13.74 -18.82 11.52
N ARG A 71 14.56 -17.77 11.40
CA ARG A 71 15.41 -17.24 12.49
C ARG A 71 14.72 -16.14 13.28
N LEU A 72 15.00 -16.08 14.58
CA LEU A 72 14.47 -15.03 15.47
C LEU A 72 14.99 -13.63 15.10
N ARG A 73 16.21 -13.52 14.57
CA ARG A 73 16.78 -12.26 14.08
C ARG A 73 15.89 -11.61 13.01
N ASP A 74 15.29 -12.42 12.13
CA ASP A 74 14.44 -11.90 11.06
C ASP A 74 13.09 -11.41 11.60
N ALA A 75 12.60 -11.99 12.70
CA ALA A 75 11.47 -11.43 13.46
C ALA A 75 11.82 -10.07 14.08
N GLY A 76 13.07 -9.85 14.49
CA GLY A 76 13.56 -8.54 14.92
C GLY A 76 13.53 -7.49 13.81
N TRP A 77 13.97 -7.85 12.59
CA TRP A 77 13.82 -6.97 11.42
C TRP A 77 12.37 -6.65 11.10
N LEU A 78 11.49 -7.65 11.21
CA LEU A 78 10.06 -7.45 11.01
C LEU A 78 9.46 -6.53 12.10
N ALA A 79 9.92 -6.63 13.34
CA ALA A 79 9.51 -5.74 14.42
C ALA A 79 9.91 -4.29 14.15
N LEU A 80 11.12 -4.04 13.68
CA LEU A 80 11.56 -2.69 13.31
C LEU A 80 10.75 -2.12 12.14
N ALA A 81 10.52 -2.91 11.10
CA ALA A 81 9.69 -2.48 9.96
C ALA A 81 8.24 -2.22 10.37
N SER A 82 7.67 -3.08 11.21
CA SER A 82 6.30 -2.92 11.73
C SER A 82 6.20 -1.70 12.65
N ALA A 83 7.18 -1.46 13.52
CA ALA A 83 7.24 -0.25 14.33
C ALA A 83 7.29 1.01 13.46
N GLY A 84 8.11 1.02 12.40
CA GLY A 84 8.14 2.11 11.42
C GLY A 84 6.78 2.34 10.75
N ALA A 85 6.08 1.27 10.38
CA ALA A 85 4.74 1.34 9.82
C ALA A 85 3.72 1.94 10.82
N PHE A 86 3.74 1.50 12.09
CA PHE A 86 2.85 2.03 13.13
C PHE A 86 3.15 3.50 13.47
N LEU A 87 4.43 3.88 13.54
CA LEU A 87 4.87 5.26 13.74
C LEU A 87 4.54 6.17 12.55
N GLY A 88 4.13 5.60 11.40
CA GLY A 88 3.57 6.36 10.28
C GLY A 88 2.24 7.04 10.61
N GLY A 89 1.60 6.73 11.74
CA GLY A 89 0.49 7.49 12.30
C GLY A 89 -0.84 7.29 11.58
N HIS A 90 -0.97 6.20 10.82
CA HIS A 90 -2.21 5.89 10.08
C HIS A 90 -2.65 4.43 10.31
N PRO A 91 -3.44 4.17 11.37
CA PRO A 91 -3.80 2.81 11.81
C PRO A 91 -4.47 1.97 10.72
N GLU A 92 -5.31 2.59 9.90
CA GLU A 92 -6.00 1.90 8.80
C GLU A 92 -5.01 1.36 7.77
N SER A 93 -4.06 2.15 7.30
CA SER A 93 -3.00 1.66 6.39
C SER A 93 -2.10 0.63 7.07
N ALA A 94 -1.86 0.77 8.38
CA ALA A 94 -1.06 -0.20 9.13
C ALA A 94 -1.76 -1.58 9.14
N ALA A 95 -3.08 -1.61 9.29
CA ALA A 95 -3.87 -2.83 9.15
C ALA A 95 -3.75 -3.41 7.74
N HIS A 96 -3.86 -2.59 6.69
CA HIS A 96 -3.71 -3.05 5.30
C HIS A 96 -2.36 -3.73 5.04
N VAL A 97 -1.25 -3.10 5.43
CA VAL A 97 0.09 -3.68 5.21
C VAL A 97 0.32 -4.95 6.06
N ALA A 98 -0.25 -5.01 7.26
CA ALA A 98 -0.24 -6.22 8.09
C ALA A 98 -1.05 -7.37 7.45
N THR A 99 -2.23 -7.07 6.87
CA THR A 99 -3.02 -8.05 6.12
C THR A 99 -2.26 -8.57 4.90
N VAL A 100 -1.61 -7.69 4.13
CA VAL A 100 -0.77 -8.10 2.99
C VAL A 100 0.36 -9.01 3.44
N LEU A 101 1.05 -8.68 4.54
CA LEU A 101 2.09 -9.54 5.11
C LEU A 101 1.54 -10.91 5.55
N ALA A 102 0.39 -10.94 6.22
CA ALA A 102 -0.23 -12.18 6.69
C ALA A 102 -0.59 -13.11 5.51
N ILE A 103 -1.24 -12.57 4.48
CA ILE A 103 -1.60 -13.31 3.27
C ILE A 103 -0.33 -13.78 2.54
N TYR A 104 0.64 -12.89 2.34
CA TYR A 104 1.92 -13.23 1.71
C TYR A 104 2.63 -14.35 2.47
N GLY A 105 2.78 -14.21 3.79
CA GLY A 105 3.42 -15.19 4.66
C GLY A 105 2.73 -16.55 4.60
N ALA A 106 1.39 -16.58 4.65
CA ALA A 106 0.62 -17.81 4.50
C ALA A 106 0.90 -18.49 3.15
N ILE A 107 0.82 -17.74 2.04
CA ILE A 107 1.09 -18.28 0.70
C ILE A 107 2.53 -18.81 0.60
N ARG A 108 3.52 -18.08 1.09
CA ARG A 108 4.93 -18.51 1.05
C ARG A 108 5.16 -19.79 1.86
N LEU A 109 4.58 -19.90 3.04
CA LEU A 109 4.69 -21.08 3.89
C LEU A 109 3.96 -22.30 3.33
N LEU A 110 2.84 -22.11 2.64
CA LEU A 110 2.15 -23.18 1.93
C LEU A 110 2.95 -23.70 0.72
N ARG A 111 3.70 -22.82 0.04
CA ARG A 111 4.57 -23.18 -1.09
C ARG A 111 5.93 -23.76 -0.67
N LEU A 112 6.26 -23.74 0.61
CA LEU A 112 7.41 -24.47 1.17
C LEU A 112 7.05 -25.96 1.24
N GLY A 113 7.24 -26.65 0.11
CA GLY A 113 6.83 -28.04 -0.11
C GLY A 113 7.34 -29.03 0.93
N GLU A 114 8.54 -28.80 1.47
CA GLU A 114 9.19 -29.74 2.40
C GLU A 114 8.97 -29.43 3.90
N ALA A 115 8.39 -28.28 4.24
CA ALA A 115 8.20 -27.91 5.64
C ALA A 115 6.94 -28.59 6.23
N GLY A 116 7.10 -29.38 7.29
CA GLY A 116 5.98 -29.94 8.05
C GLY A 116 5.10 -28.85 8.70
N ARG A 117 3.83 -29.20 9.04
CA ARG A 117 2.84 -28.27 9.62
C ARG A 117 3.38 -27.51 10.84
N ARG A 118 4.10 -28.18 11.74
CA ARG A 118 4.70 -27.58 12.94
C ARG A 118 5.70 -26.48 12.59
N GLU A 119 6.54 -26.69 11.59
CA GLU A 119 7.52 -25.72 11.15
C GLU A 119 6.86 -24.51 10.48
N ARG A 120 5.83 -24.75 9.67
CA ARG A 120 5.02 -23.67 9.06
C ARG A 120 4.37 -22.80 10.14
N LEU A 121 3.74 -23.41 11.16
CA LEU A 121 3.15 -22.69 12.28
C LEU A 121 4.20 -21.92 13.09
N ARG A 122 5.38 -22.50 13.33
CA ARG A 122 6.48 -21.80 14.02
C ARG A 122 6.90 -20.55 13.26
N ARG A 123 7.12 -20.66 11.94
CA ARG A 123 7.54 -19.52 11.09
C ARG A 123 6.45 -18.46 11.01
N TYR A 124 5.19 -18.85 10.91
CA TYR A 124 4.07 -17.90 10.95
C TYR A 124 3.97 -17.22 12.33
N GLY A 125 4.21 -17.98 13.41
CA GLY A 125 4.30 -17.45 14.78
C GLY A 125 5.44 -16.44 14.95
N LEU A 126 6.59 -16.64 14.29
CA LEU A 126 7.68 -15.65 14.26
C LEU A 126 7.28 -14.38 13.51
N MET A 127 6.51 -14.49 12.43
CA MET A 127 5.97 -13.31 11.73
C MET A 127 5.00 -12.53 12.63
N ALA A 128 4.09 -13.25 13.30
CA ALA A 128 3.16 -12.65 14.25
C ALA A 128 3.90 -11.99 15.43
N LEU A 129 4.93 -12.65 15.97
CA LEU A 129 5.79 -12.10 17.01
C LEU A 129 6.47 -10.80 16.57
N GLY A 130 7.03 -10.76 15.35
CA GLY A 130 7.62 -9.54 14.80
C GLY A 130 6.59 -8.41 14.68
N GLY A 131 5.40 -8.69 14.14
CA GLY A 131 4.32 -7.69 14.05
C GLY A 131 3.90 -7.13 15.41
N VAL A 132 3.66 -8.01 16.39
CA VAL A 132 3.26 -7.61 17.76
C VAL A 132 4.37 -6.83 18.45
N ALA A 133 5.63 -7.31 18.39
CA ALA A 133 6.77 -6.62 18.97
C ALA A 133 6.96 -5.22 18.35
N GLY A 134 6.75 -5.07 17.05
CA GLY A 134 6.76 -3.76 16.39
C GLY A 134 5.66 -2.83 16.90
N GLY A 135 4.45 -3.34 17.13
CA GLY A 135 3.37 -2.60 17.78
C GLY A 135 3.74 -2.16 19.20
N MET A 136 4.38 -3.03 19.98
CA MET A 136 4.87 -2.71 21.32
C MET A 136 5.97 -1.64 21.30
N LEU A 137 6.89 -1.69 20.35
CA LEU A 137 7.92 -0.66 20.16
C LEU A 137 7.30 0.69 19.81
N ALA A 138 6.20 0.70 19.05
CA ALA A 138 5.44 1.91 18.73
C ALA A 138 4.40 2.28 19.82
N ALA A 139 4.29 1.51 20.91
CA ALA A 139 3.20 1.67 21.89
C ALA A 139 3.19 3.05 22.54
N ALA A 140 4.35 3.64 22.84
CA ALA A 140 4.41 4.99 23.40
C ALA A 140 3.77 6.05 22.48
N ALA A 141 3.83 5.86 21.15
CA ALA A 141 3.18 6.72 20.18
C ALA A 141 1.71 6.35 19.92
N LEU A 142 1.36 5.07 20.09
CA LEU A 142 -0.01 4.56 19.90
C LEU A 142 -0.91 4.79 21.13
N LEU A 143 -0.33 4.90 22.33
CA LEU A 143 -1.06 5.01 23.59
C LEU A 143 -1.96 6.26 23.66
N PRO A 144 -1.49 7.47 23.28
CA PRO A 144 -2.36 8.65 23.26
C PRO A 144 -3.55 8.45 22.30
N VAL A 145 -3.31 7.86 21.13
CA VAL A 145 -4.39 7.56 20.18
C VAL A 145 -5.39 6.59 20.81
N ALA A 146 -4.93 5.48 21.38
CA ALA A 146 -5.80 4.47 21.99
C ALA A 146 -6.67 5.04 23.13
N LEU A 147 -6.11 5.92 23.95
CA LEU A 147 -6.85 6.58 25.04
C LEU A 147 -7.90 7.57 24.52
N ASN A 148 -7.59 8.29 23.44
CA ASN A 148 -8.49 9.31 22.89
C ASN A 148 -9.47 8.78 21.82
N LEU A 149 -9.35 7.52 21.40
CA LEU A 149 -10.26 6.92 20.42
C LEU A 149 -11.72 6.85 20.91
N ARG A 150 -11.94 6.80 22.22
CA ARG A 150 -13.29 6.74 22.82
C ARG A 150 -14.01 8.08 22.80
N ASP A 151 -13.27 9.18 22.89
CA ASP A 151 -13.82 10.54 22.96
C ASP A 151 -13.78 11.26 21.59
N ALA A 152 -13.33 10.56 20.55
CA ALA A 152 -13.20 11.14 19.22
C ALA A 152 -14.59 11.34 18.61
N ALA A 153 -15.05 12.60 18.56
CA ALA A 153 -16.26 13.05 17.85
C ALA A 153 -16.37 12.55 16.39
N TRP A 154 -15.25 12.14 15.79
CA TRP A 154 -15.17 11.49 14.48
C TRP A 154 -15.87 10.12 14.38
N VAL A 155 -15.93 9.34 15.47
CA VAL A 155 -16.60 8.03 15.48
C VAL A 155 -18.12 8.22 15.32
N GLU A 156 -18.68 9.19 16.01
CA GLU A 156 -20.10 9.56 15.94
C GLU A 156 -20.45 10.24 14.60
N GLY A 157 -19.53 11.06 14.07
CA GLY A 157 -19.63 11.64 12.73
C GLY A 157 -19.61 10.60 11.59
N ARG A 158 -18.87 9.49 11.73
CA ARG A 158 -18.87 8.40 10.71
C ARG A 158 -20.07 7.47 10.83
N ALA A 159 -20.61 7.26 12.03
CA ALA A 159 -21.84 6.50 12.22
C ALA A 159 -23.04 7.20 11.56
N THR A 160 -23.02 8.53 11.50
CA THR A 160 -24.08 9.37 10.91
C THR A 160 -23.90 9.64 9.41
N GLN A 161 -22.69 9.52 8.87
CA GLN A 161 -22.41 9.82 7.45
C GLN A 161 -22.85 8.74 6.44
N GLY A 162 -23.32 7.57 6.88
CA GLY A 162 -23.69 6.47 5.99
C GLY A 162 -22.48 5.83 5.28
N GLY A 163 -22.64 4.60 4.80
CA GLY A 163 -21.56 3.88 4.12
C GLY A 163 -21.18 4.56 2.81
N PHE A 164 -19.93 5.03 2.70
CA PHE A 164 -19.37 5.43 1.41
C PHE A 164 -19.06 4.19 0.58
N HIS A 165 -19.95 3.84 -0.35
CA HIS A 165 -19.71 2.78 -1.32
C HIS A 165 -19.14 3.37 -2.60
N LEU A 166 -17.98 2.87 -3.03
CA LEU A 166 -17.51 3.10 -4.38
C LEU A 166 -18.53 2.47 -5.35
N PRO A 167 -19.13 3.23 -6.27
CA PRO A 167 -20.05 2.66 -7.25
C PRO A 167 -19.31 1.60 -8.05
N LEU A 168 -19.98 0.50 -8.41
CA LEU A 168 -19.37 -0.60 -9.16
C LEU A 168 -18.68 -0.08 -10.43
N GLU A 169 -19.21 0.97 -11.06
CA GLU A 169 -18.66 1.61 -12.24
C GLU A 169 -17.23 2.18 -12.06
N SER A 170 -16.73 2.28 -10.82
CA SER A 170 -15.36 2.72 -10.53
C SER A 170 -14.29 1.81 -11.15
N TRP A 171 -14.62 0.57 -11.53
CA TRP A 171 -13.68 -0.27 -12.27
C TRP A 171 -13.26 0.36 -13.62
N ARG A 172 -14.13 1.19 -14.23
CA ARG A 172 -13.85 1.87 -15.50
C ARG A 172 -12.66 2.84 -15.39
N THR A 173 -12.39 3.39 -14.20
CA THR A 173 -11.28 4.36 -14.01
C THR A 173 -9.90 3.72 -14.04
N PHE A 174 -9.81 2.39 -13.99
CA PHE A 174 -8.54 1.69 -14.23
C PHE A 174 -8.05 1.87 -15.67
N PHE A 175 -8.97 1.90 -16.64
CA PHE A 175 -8.66 2.04 -18.07
C PHE A 175 -8.86 3.47 -18.57
N PHE A 176 -9.89 4.15 -18.05
CA PHE A 176 -10.28 5.50 -18.43
C PHE A 176 -10.21 6.41 -17.19
N PRO A 177 -9.02 6.93 -16.83
CA PRO A 177 -8.83 7.70 -15.59
C PRO A 177 -9.76 8.92 -15.50
N ASP A 178 -10.14 9.47 -16.65
CA ASP A 178 -10.98 10.66 -16.76
C ASP A 178 -12.45 10.34 -16.99
N TRP A 179 -12.89 9.10 -16.78
CA TRP A 179 -14.28 8.67 -17.02
C TRP A 179 -15.30 9.59 -16.34
N TRP A 180 -15.00 9.99 -15.10
CA TRP A 180 -15.84 10.89 -14.30
C TRP A 180 -15.48 12.38 -14.45
N GLY A 181 -14.62 12.72 -15.42
CA GLY A 181 -14.08 14.06 -15.61
C GLY A 181 -12.79 14.33 -14.83
N ARG A 182 -12.26 15.54 -15.00
CA ARG A 182 -10.95 15.97 -14.45
C ARG A 182 -11.12 17.18 -13.52
N PRO A 183 -10.20 17.41 -12.56
CA PRO A 183 -10.22 18.61 -11.73
C PRO A 183 -10.06 19.92 -12.53
N THR A 184 -9.39 19.85 -13.68
CA THR A 184 -9.19 20.99 -14.59
C THR A 184 -10.30 21.12 -15.65
N GLY A 185 -11.32 20.27 -15.60
CA GLY A 185 -12.45 20.26 -16.54
C GLY A 185 -13.78 19.99 -15.83
N GLY A 186 -14.82 19.69 -16.60
CA GLY A 186 -16.12 19.29 -16.05
C GLY A 186 -16.04 17.91 -15.38
N GLN A 187 -16.75 17.74 -14.27
CA GLN A 187 -16.97 16.46 -13.61
C GLN A 187 -18.41 15.99 -13.83
N LEU A 188 -18.61 14.69 -14.06
CA LEU A 188 -19.94 14.13 -14.25
C LEU A 188 -20.71 14.08 -12.90
N PRO A 189 -22.04 14.28 -12.90
CA PRO A 189 -22.87 14.09 -11.72
C PRO A 189 -22.72 12.67 -11.14
N GLY A 190 -22.58 12.54 -9.82
CA GLY A 190 -22.35 11.25 -9.15
C GLY A 190 -20.89 10.79 -9.13
N ALA A 191 -19.94 11.63 -9.59
CA ALA A 191 -18.52 11.34 -9.49
C ALA A 191 -18.08 11.13 -8.01
N PRO A 192 -17.25 10.11 -7.70
CA PRO A 192 -16.75 9.85 -6.34
C PRO A 192 -15.97 11.06 -5.78
N VAL A 193 -16.06 11.36 -4.49
CA VAL A 193 -15.62 12.66 -3.92
C VAL A 193 -14.17 13.07 -4.24
N ASN A 194 -13.24 12.13 -4.42
CA ASN A 194 -11.83 12.44 -4.67
C ASN A 194 -11.35 11.88 -6.01
N TYR A 195 -10.80 12.74 -6.89
CA TYR A 195 -10.21 12.35 -8.17
C TYR A 195 -8.91 11.55 -8.01
N ASN A 196 -8.11 11.87 -6.99
CA ASN A 196 -6.80 11.25 -6.78
C ASN A 196 -6.89 9.78 -6.34
N ASP A 197 -8.03 9.38 -5.78
CA ASP A 197 -8.30 7.98 -5.41
C ASP A 197 -8.75 7.14 -6.61
N ARG A 198 -9.03 7.76 -7.77
CA ARG A 198 -9.55 7.10 -8.99
C ARG A 198 -8.45 6.65 -9.95
N ALA A 199 -7.31 7.33 -9.94
CA ALA A 199 -6.23 7.14 -10.91
C ALA A 199 -5.31 5.98 -10.49
N GLY A 200 -5.72 4.75 -10.84
CA GLY A 200 -4.86 3.58 -10.69
C GLY A 200 -3.56 3.71 -11.50
N SER A 201 -2.46 3.12 -11.02
CA SER A 201 -1.12 3.20 -11.64
C SER A 201 -1.07 2.73 -13.11
N ALA A 202 -1.99 1.87 -13.53
CA ALA A 202 -2.14 1.43 -14.93
C ALA A 202 -2.52 2.56 -15.91
N SER A 203 -3.24 3.58 -15.42
CA SER A 203 -3.79 4.65 -16.25
C SER A 203 -2.75 5.64 -16.81
N LEU A 204 -1.62 5.81 -16.10
CA LEU A 204 -0.51 6.67 -16.55
C LEU A 204 0.26 6.05 -17.72
N ALA A 205 0.32 4.72 -17.81
CA ALA A 205 0.95 4.01 -18.93
C ALA A 205 0.12 4.13 -20.22
N LEU A 206 -1.21 4.08 -20.11
CA LEU A 206 -2.14 4.20 -21.25
C LEU A 206 -2.20 5.63 -21.83
N ARG A 207 -1.81 6.65 -21.06
CA ARG A 207 -1.81 8.05 -21.52
C ARG A 207 -0.85 8.30 -22.69
N ARG A 208 0.21 7.50 -22.86
CA ARG A 208 1.10 7.58 -24.04
C ARG A 208 0.57 6.87 -25.28
N VAL A 209 -0.43 6.00 -25.15
CA VAL A 209 -1.00 5.22 -26.26
C VAL A 209 -2.24 5.89 -26.86
N TRP A 210 -2.79 6.92 -26.21
CA TRP A 210 -3.96 7.66 -26.70
C TRP A 210 -3.66 9.14 -26.99
N PRO A 211 -3.04 9.51 -28.13
CA PRO A 211 -2.88 10.91 -28.50
C PRO A 211 -4.11 11.56 -29.18
N ALA A 212 -5.25 10.88 -29.36
CA ALA A 212 -6.33 11.45 -30.17
C ALA A 212 -7.74 11.08 -29.65
N GLY A 213 -8.26 11.90 -28.74
CA GLY A 213 -9.66 11.84 -28.30
C GLY A 213 -10.43 13.15 -28.47
N THR A 214 -9.84 14.18 -29.08
CA THR A 214 -10.47 15.50 -29.26
C THR A 214 -11.31 15.62 -30.53
N SER A 215 -11.39 14.58 -31.37
CA SER A 215 -12.04 14.68 -32.69
C SER A 215 -13.51 14.23 -32.72
N LEU A 216 -14.00 13.48 -31.72
CA LEU A 216 -15.35 12.91 -31.78
C LEU A 216 -16.46 13.88 -31.40
N LEU A 217 -16.15 15.02 -30.75
CA LEU A 217 -17.13 16.05 -30.42
C LEU A 217 -17.30 17.12 -31.53
N ALA A 218 -16.43 17.13 -32.55
CA ALA A 218 -16.53 18.10 -33.65
C ALA A 218 -17.41 17.62 -34.81
N VAL A 219 -17.59 16.30 -34.99
CA VAL A 219 -18.40 15.74 -36.09
C VAL A 219 -19.91 15.75 -35.76
N ALA A 220 -20.28 15.70 -34.48
CA ALA A 220 -21.68 15.72 -34.05
C ALA A 220 -22.36 17.11 -34.14
N ARG A 221 -21.63 18.18 -34.47
CA ARG A 221 -22.16 19.56 -34.60
C ARG A 221 -22.35 20.05 -36.04
N ARG A 222 -22.15 19.20 -37.05
CA ARG A 222 -22.37 19.56 -38.48
C ARG A 222 -23.49 18.78 -39.17
N ALA A 223 -24.32 18.07 -38.41
CA ALA A 223 -25.48 17.34 -38.94
C ALA A 223 -26.82 17.79 -38.30
N GLY A 224 -26.91 19.07 -37.94
CA GLY A 224 -28.15 19.73 -37.51
C GLY A 224 -28.33 21.02 -38.28
#